data_AF-A0A2E5KPH1-F1
#
_entry.id   AF-A0A2E5KPH1-F1
#
_cell.length_a   1.000
_cell.length_b   1.000
_cell.length_c   1.000
_cell.angle_alpha   90.00
_cell.angle_beta   90.00
_cell.angle_gamma   90.00
#
_symmetry.space_group_name_H-M   'P 1'
#
loop_
_entity.id
_entity.type
_entity.pdbx_description
1 polymer ?
#
loop_
_entity_poly.entity_id
_entity_poly.type
_entity_poly.pdbx_seq_one_letter_code
_entity_poly.pdbx_strand_id
1 'polypeptide(L)'
;MRGKARQMTEHIRKLLERLPDYHATIQDLSGRNTAFDNLCHKYNNVSERLDSVGGAEAETSDQMETLKRRRRALEDELIALMETNIRP
;
A
#
# COMPACT_ATOMS: atom_id res chain seq x y z
N MET A 1 0.30 21.48 7.14
CA MET A 1 0.34 20.01 7.26
C MET A 1 0.80 19.34 5.95
N ARG A 2 2.03 19.61 5.45
CA ARG A 2 2.51 19.10 4.13
C ARG A 2 3.43 17.86 4.20
N GLY A 3 3.81 17.40 5.40
CA GLY A 3 4.78 16.31 5.58
C GLY A 3 4.22 14.89 5.45
N LYS A 4 3.01 14.64 5.98
CA LYS A 4 2.43 13.28 6.05
C LYS A 4 2.10 12.68 4.68
N ALA A 5 1.43 13.45 3.83
CA ALA A 5 1.05 12.96 2.49
C ALA A 5 2.26 12.60 1.61
N ARG A 6 3.41 13.26 1.82
CA ARG A 6 4.66 12.98 1.09
C ARG A 6 5.29 11.66 1.54
N GLN A 7 5.40 11.44 2.85
CA GLN A 7 5.88 10.17 3.41
C GLN A 7 4.97 9.00 3.01
N MET A 8 3.65 9.23 3.01
CA MET A 8 2.68 8.20 2.66
C MET A 8 2.70 7.84 1.17
N THR A 9 2.88 8.82 0.28
CA THR A 9 3.07 8.55 -1.16
C THR A 9 4.38 7.80 -1.43
N GLU A 10 5.40 7.91 -0.58
CA GLU A 10 6.59 7.05 -0.66
C GLU A 10 6.28 5.59 -0.33
N HIS A 11 5.47 5.34 0.70
CA HIS A 11 5.07 3.98 1.14
C HIS A 11 4.28 3.19 0.09
N ILE A 12 3.48 3.87 -0.72
CA ILE A 12 2.70 3.26 -1.80
C ILE A 12 3.22 3.70 -3.18
N ARG A 13 4.46 4.18 -3.28
CA ARG A 13 5.05 4.67 -4.53
C ARG A 13 4.97 3.64 -5.66
N LYS A 14 5.33 2.39 -5.37
CA LYS A 14 5.26 1.28 -6.33
C LYS A 14 3.83 1.00 -6.80
N LEU A 15 2.83 1.28 -5.96
CA LEU A 15 1.41 1.16 -6.31
C LEU A 15 0.95 2.35 -7.16
N LEU A 16 1.39 3.56 -6.82
CA LEU A 16 1.14 4.80 -7.57
C LEU A 16 1.69 4.75 -8.99
N GLU A 17 2.86 4.15 -9.18
CA GLU A 17 3.44 3.94 -10.53
C GLU A 17 2.57 3.02 -11.39
N ARG A 18 1.81 2.11 -10.79
CA ARG A 18 0.87 1.22 -11.49
C ARG A 18 -0.51 1.85 -11.69
N LEU A 19 -0.85 2.87 -10.91
CA LEU A 19 -2.18 3.47 -10.81
C LEU A 19 -2.09 5.01 -10.80
N PRO A 20 -1.64 5.65 -11.89
CA PRO A 20 -1.43 7.09 -11.94
C PRO A 20 -2.75 7.88 -11.79
N ASP A 21 -3.86 7.32 -12.25
CA ASP A 21 -5.20 7.92 -12.18
C ASP A 21 -5.66 8.17 -10.72
N TYR A 22 -5.17 7.34 -9.80
CA TYR A 22 -5.56 7.36 -8.40
C TYR A 22 -4.74 8.35 -7.55
N HIS A 23 -3.71 8.99 -8.13
CA HIS A 23 -2.78 9.85 -7.37
C HIS A 23 -3.49 11.01 -6.64
N ALA A 24 -4.45 11.65 -7.30
CA ALA A 24 -5.22 12.74 -6.70
C ALA A 24 -6.10 12.24 -5.53
N THR A 25 -6.79 11.12 -5.71
CA THR A 25 -7.63 10.48 -4.69
C THR A 25 -6.80 10.04 -3.48
N ILE A 26 -5.62 9.48 -3.73
CA ILE A 26 -4.69 9.04 -2.70
C ILE A 26 -4.18 10.21 -1.86
N GLN A 27 -3.86 11.35 -2.50
CA GLN A 27 -3.48 12.55 -1.76
C GLN A 27 -4.62 13.11 -0.90
N ASP A 28 -5.87 13.09 -1.40
CA ASP A 28 -7.04 13.53 -0.64
C ASP A 28 -7.32 12.60 0.55
N LEU A 29 -7.35 11.29 0.29
CA LEU A 29 -7.55 10.25 1.31
C LEU A 29 -6.44 10.24 2.35
N SER A 30 -5.19 10.50 1.97
CA SER A 30 -4.07 10.61 2.90
C SER A 30 -4.25 11.74 3.92
N GLY A 31 -4.88 12.85 3.51
CA GLY A 31 -5.13 13.97 4.40
C GLY A 31 -6.37 13.81 5.29
N ARG A 32 -7.33 12.98 4.88
CA ARG A 32 -8.68 12.95 5.46
C ARG A 32 -9.09 11.62 6.08
N ASN A 33 -8.51 10.51 5.63
CA ASN A 33 -8.95 9.17 5.98
C ASN A 33 -7.84 8.37 6.69
N THR A 34 -7.95 8.29 8.02
CA THR A 34 -7.02 7.53 8.88
C THR A 34 -7.01 6.03 8.57
N ALA A 35 -8.10 5.47 8.05
CA ALA A 35 -8.13 4.07 7.66
C ALA A 35 -7.23 3.81 6.43
N PHE A 36 -7.26 4.75 5.48
CA PHE A 36 -6.40 4.71 4.29
C PHE A 36 -4.91 4.85 4.66
N ASP A 37 -4.59 5.75 5.60
CA ASP A 37 -3.23 5.89 6.17
C ASP A 37 -2.73 4.58 6.79
N ASN A 38 -3.56 3.94 7.63
CA ASN A 38 -3.23 2.64 8.23
C ASN A 38 -3.05 1.53 7.19
N LEU A 39 -3.86 1.51 6.12
CA LEU A 39 -3.71 0.53 5.04
C LEU A 39 -2.40 0.73 4.26
N CYS A 40 -2.02 1.98 3.98
CA CYS A 40 -0.76 2.30 3.33
C CYS A 40 0.45 1.86 4.17
N HIS A 41 0.43 2.11 5.49
CA HIS A 41 1.47 1.63 6.40
C HIS A 41 1.55 0.09 6.43
N LYS A 42 0.41 -0.61 6.49
CA LYS A 42 0.38 -2.08 6.45
C LYS A 42 0.93 -2.62 5.13
N TYR A 43 0.56 -2.01 4.01
CA TYR A 43 1.05 -2.40 2.68
C TYR A 43 2.56 -2.25 2.57
N ASN A 44 3.10 -1.11 3.04
CA ASN A 44 4.53 -0.86 3.05
C ASN A 44 5.26 -1.86 3.95
N ASN A 45 4.78 -2.10 5.17
CA ASN A 45 5.41 -3.06 6.08
C ASN A 45 5.46 -4.48 5.48
N VAL A 46 4.38 -4.94 4.85
CA VAL A 46 4.36 -6.25 4.17
C VAL A 46 5.30 -6.25 2.97
N SER A 47 5.39 -5.15 2.23
CA SER A 47 6.29 -5.03 1.08
C SER A 47 7.77 -5.01 1.47
N GLU A 48 8.14 -4.29 2.54
CA GLU A 48 9.49 -4.29 3.10
C GLU A 48 9.88 -5.67 3.65
N ARG A 49 8.94 -6.36 4.31
CA ARG A 49 9.15 -7.75 4.75
C ARG A 49 9.34 -8.70 3.58
N LEU A 50 8.60 -8.54 2.48
CA LEU A 50 8.79 -9.33 1.27
C LEU A 50 10.16 -9.08 0.61
N ASP A 51 10.61 -7.83 0.61
CA ASP A 51 11.93 -7.44 0.09
C ASP A 51 13.05 -8.05 0.95
N SER A 52 12.92 -7.94 2.28
CA SER A 52 13.88 -8.49 3.25
C SER A 52 13.95 -10.02 3.21
N VAL A 53 12.81 -10.70 3.07
CA VAL A 53 12.73 -12.17 2.99
C VAL A 53 13.24 -12.68 1.63
N GLY A 54 13.09 -11.90 0.56
CA GLY A 54 13.56 -12.27 -0.78
C GLY A 54 15.09 -12.37 -0.92
N GLY A 55 15.85 -11.75 -0.02
CA GLY A 55 17.31 -11.82 0.02
C GLY A 55 17.89 -12.96 0.88
N ALA A 56 17.07 -13.57 1.76
CA ALA A 56 17.47 -14.70 2.58
C ALA A 56 17.01 -15.99 1.90
N GLU A 57 17.91 -16.62 1.15
CA GLU A 57 17.62 -17.83 0.40
C GLU A 57 17.10 -18.96 1.33
N ALA A 58 15.96 -19.53 0.94
CA ALA A 58 15.44 -20.86 1.26
C ALA A 58 14.56 -21.12 2.51
N GLU A 59 14.49 -20.29 3.56
CA GLU A 59 13.80 -20.79 4.79
C GLU A 59 12.26 -20.64 4.83
N THR A 60 11.62 -19.79 4.03
CA THR A 60 10.16 -19.58 4.21
C THR A 60 9.38 -19.31 2.93
N SER A 61 9.27 -20.32 2.05
CA SER A 61 8.32 -20.27 0.92
C SER A 61 6.88 -19.98 1.39
N ASP A 62 6.47 -20.59 2.51
CA ASP A 62 5.11 -20.44 3.06
C ASP A 62 4.85 -19.04 3.66
N GLN A 63 5.83 -18.46 4.38
CA GLN A 63 5.70 -17.09 4.86
C GLN A 63 5.76 -16.08 3.70
N MET A 64 6.58 -16.35 2.68
CA MET A 64 6.62 -15.50 1.49
C MET A 64 5.30 -15.53 0.74
N GLU A 65 4.68 -16.70 0.57
CA GLU A 65 3.34 -16.83 0.00
C GLU A 65 2.28 -16.14 0.85
N THR A 66 2.34 -16.29 2.18
CA THR A 66 1.44 -15.62 3.11
C THR A 66 1.55 -14.10 3.00
N LEU A 67 2.77 -13.56 2.95
CA LEU A 67 3.02 -12.12 2.77
C LEU A 67 2.58 -11.64 1.39
N LYS A 68 2.79 -12.42 0.31
CA LYS A 68 2.29 -12.09 -1.04
C LYS A 68 0.76 -12.02 -1.07
N ARG A 69 0.08 -13.00 -0.46
CA ARG A 69 -1.39 -13.00 -0.32
C ARG A 69 -1.86 -11.81 0.49
N ARG A 70 -1.18 -11.49 1.60
CA ARG A 70 -1.51 -10.33 2.44
C ARG A 70 -1.32 -9.01 1.69
N ARG A 71 -0.24 -8.86 0.93
CA ARG A 71 -0.01 -7.69 0.07
C ARG A 71 -1.12 -7.52 -0.95
N ARG A 72 -1.54 -8.62 -1.58
CA ARG A 72 -2.62 -8.59 -2.57
C ARG A 72 -3.97 -8.23 -1.95
N ALA A 73 -4.29 -8.74 -0.77
CA ALA A 73 -5.50 -8.35 -0.04
C ALA A 73 -5.48 -6.85 0.32
N LEU A 74 -4.33 -6.33 0.77
CA LEU A 74 -4.17 -4.91 1.07
C LEU A 74 -4.27 -4.03 -0.18
N GLU A 75 -3.75 -4.49 -1.33
CA GLU A 75 -3.91 -3.82 -2.62
C GLU A 75 -5.39 -3.74 -3.03
N ASP A 76 -6.13 -4.83 -2.87
CA ASP A 76 -7.57 -4.90 -3.14
C ASP A 76 -8.38 -3.96 -2.24
N GLU A 77 -8.10 -3.96 -0.92
CA GLU A 77 -8.73 -3.04 0.03
C GLU A 77 -8.42 -1.56 -0.28
N LEU A 78 -7.16 -1.26 -0.66
CA LEU A 78 -6.78 0.09 -1.08
C LEU A 78 -7.54 0.51 -2.35
N ILE A 79 -7.62 -0.37 -3.35
CA ILE A 79 -8.34 -0.10 -4.61
C ILE A 79 -9.82 0.11 -4.35
N ALA A 80 -10.47 -0.79 -3.61
CA ALA A 80 -11.89 -0.65 -3.25
C ALA A 80 -12.17 0.66 -2.50
N LEU A 81 -11.28 1.05 -1.58
CA LEU A 81 -11.42 2.31 -0.84
C LEU A 81 -11.22 3.53 -1.76
N MET A 82 -10.35 3.43 -2.76
CA MET A 82 -10.21 4.51 -3.75
C MET A 82 -11.38 4.57 -4.73
N GLU A 83 -11.87 3.44 -5.24
CA GLU A 83 -13.02 3.39 -6.16
C GLU A 83 -14.29 3.96 -5.51
N THR A 84 -14.51 3.67 -4.23
CA THR A 84 -15.63 4.24 -3.44
C THR A 84 -15.52 5.75 -3.23
N ASN A 85 -14.33 6.34 -3.39
CA ASN A 85 -14.10 7.78 -3.26
C ASN A 85 -13.94 8.50 -4.62
N ILE A 86 -13.82 7.74 -5.72
CA ILE A 86 -13.77 8.28 -7.09
C ILE A 86 -15.16 8.42 -7.70
N ARG A 87 -16.11 7.55 -7.32
CA ARG A 87 -17.50 7.72 -7.73
C ARG A 87 -18.20 8.74 -6.82
N PRO A 88 -18.71 9.86 -7.36
CA PRO A 88 -19.51 10.83 -6.61
C PRO A 88 -20.85 10.25 -6.16
#